data_AF-A0A3A4YKA1-F1
#
_entry.id   AF-A0A3A4YKA1-F1
#
_cell.length_a   1.000
_cell.length_b   1.000
_cell.length_c   1.000
_cell.angle_alpha   90.00
_cell.angle_beta   90.00
_cell.angle_gamma   90.00
#
_symmetry.space_group_name_H-M   'P 1'
#
loop_
_entity.id
_entity.type
_entity.pdbx_description
1 polymer ?
#
loop_
_entity_poly.entity_id
_entity_poly.type
_entity_poly.pdbx_seq_one_letter_code
_entity_poly.pdbx_strand_id
1 'polypeptide(L)'
;MEIITNSSVPATQQKFYTDGSILGGTFLGGPLAGGYFLSKNFKGLGNESAAKKAFWGGIATIVISAVLLGITPASVIDKLPNSALPIIYIICIYFIYQRLQKQLITERLASSAEKQSVWKALGISLLCTVITIVIFVAIMFPLEIVFGS
;
A
#
# COMPACT_ATOMS: atom_id res chain seq x y z
N MET A 1 4.68 -36.55 -26.79
CA MET A 1 5.23 -35.36 -26.13
C MET A 1 4.29 -34.21 -26.47
N GLU A 2 3.23 -34.06 -25.68
CA GLU A 2 2.21 -33.03 -25.92
C GLU A 2 2.68 -31.71 -25.35
N ILE A 3 2.75 -30.72 -26.23
CA ILE A 3 2.96 -29.33 -25.88
C ILE A 3 1.68 -28.82 -25.22
N ILE A 4 1.73 -28.60 -23.91
CA ILE A 4 0.61 -28.02 -23.15
C ILE A 4 0.59 -26.51 -23.38
N THR A 5 0.15 -26.07 -24.56
CA THR A 5 -0.31 -24.68 -24.78
C THR A 5 -1.80 -24.61 -24.49
N ASN A 6 -2.17 -24.46 -23.22
CA ASN A 6 -3.49 -23.88 -22.91
C ASN A 6 -3.53 -23.21 -21.54
N SER A 7 -3.26 -21.91 -21.53
CA SER A 7 -3.88 -21.02 -20.54
C SER A 7 -4.59 -19.91 -21.32
N SER A 8 -5.71 -20.28 -21.94
CA SER A 8 -6.72 -19.38 -22.51
C SER A 8 -7.47 -18.60 -21.42
N VAL A 9 -6.72 -17.96 -20.52
CA VAL A 9 -7.25 -16.77 -19.85
C VAL A 9 -7.41 -15.76 -20.99
N PRO A 10 -8.62 -15.26 -21.29
CA PRO A 10 -8.76 -14.20 -22.29
C PRO A 10 -7.77 -13.10 -21.92
N ALA A 11 -7.15 -12.47 -22.91
CA ALA A 11 -6.23 -11.36 -22.70
C ALA A 11 -7.00 -10.15 -22.12
N THR A 12 -7.56 -10.27 -20.92
CA THR A 12 -7.91 -9.15 -20.07
C THR A 12 -6.58 -8.48 -19.80
N GLN A 13 -6.30 -7.41 -20.55
CA GLN A 13 -5.11 -6.59 -20.41
C GLN A 13 -4.89 -6.33 -18.92
N GLN A 14 -3.90 -7.01 -18.35
CA GLN A 14 -3.60 -6.85 -16.93
C GLN A 14 -3.19 -5.39 -16.73
N LYS A 15 -3.78 -4.74 -15.73
CA LYS A 15 -3.51 -3.33 -15.45
C LYS A 15 -2.68 -3.18 -14.19
N PHE A 16 -1.54 -2.49 -14.31
CA PHE A 16 -0.60 -2.33 -13.21
C PHE A 16 -0.50 -0.87 -12.75
N TYR A 17 -0.40 -0.68 -11.44
CA TYR A 17 -0.05 0.62 -10.86
C TYR A 17 1.45 0.87 -11.03
N THR A 18 1.80 2.04 -11.54
CA THR A 18 3.20 2.47 -11.71
C THR A 18 3.73 3.14 -10.44
N ASP A 19 5.04 3.38 -10.41
CA ASP A 19 5.73 4.16 -9.37
C ASP A 19 5.01 5.46 -9.00
N GLY A 20 4.67 6.31 -9.98
CA GLY A 20 3.98 7.57 -9.70
C GLY A 20 2.62 7.39 -9.01
N SER A 21 1.83 6.40 -9.44
CA SER A 21 0.53 6.10 -8.82
C SER A 21 0.70 5.49 -7.42
N ILE A 22 1.69 4.62 -7.25
CA ILE A 22 1.98 3.99 -5.96
C ILE A 22 2.46 5.03 -4.97
N LEU A 23 3.47 5.83 -5.31
CA LEU A 23 4.06 6.81 -4.41
C LEU A 23 3.07 7.94 -4.09
N GLY A 24 2.43 8.51 -5.12
CA GLY A 24 1.44 9.58 -4.92
C GLY A 24 0.23 9.10 -4.12
N GLY A 25 -0.26 7.90 -4.41
CA GLY A 25 -1.39 7.33 -3.67
C GLY A 25 -1.03 6.87 -2.27
N THR A 26 0.20 6.39 -2.03
CA THR A 26 0.71 6.06 -0.68
C THR A 26 0.91 7.32 0.16
N PHE A 27 1.38 8.40 -0.45
CA PHE A 27 1.50 9.69 0.22
C PHE A 27 0.14 10.22 0.67
N LEU A 28 -0.89 10.13 -0.18
CA LEU A 28 -2.24 10.62 0.11
C LEU A 28 -3.06 9.67 1.01
N GLY A 29 -3.04 8.37 0.71
CA GLY A 29 -3.85 7.33 1.35
C GLY A 29 -3.13 6.52 2.41
N GLY A 30 -1.89 6.90 2.74
CA GLY A 30 -1.06 6.24 3.74
C GLY A 30 -0.60 4.83 3.35
N PRO A 31 -0.08 4.06 4.32
CA PRO A 31 0.45 2.71 4.09
C PRO A 31 -0.61 1.70 3.62
N LEU A 32 -1.90 1.94 3.89
CA LEU A 32 -2.99 1.10 3.36
C LEU A 32 -3.12 1.23 1.84
N ALA A 33 -3.07 2.45 1.30
CA ALA A 33 -3.08 2.65 -0.15
C ALA A 33 -1.86 2.00 -0.81
N GLY A 34 -0.67 2.21 -0.25
CA GLY A 34 0.56 1.57 -0.72
C GLY A 34 0.49 0.04 -0.69
N GLY A 35 0.04 -0.53 0.43
CA GLY A 35 -0.18 -1.97 0.57
C GLY A 35 -1.21 -2.51 -0.44
N TYR A 36 -2.29 -1.76 -0.70
CA TYR A 36 -3.29 -2.11 -1.69
C TYR A 36 -2.73 -2.11 -3.12
N PHE A 37 -1.98 -1.08 -3.53
CA PHE A 37 -1.41 -1.02 -4.87
C PHE A 37 -0.37 -2.12 -5.12
N LEU A 38 0.53 -2.33 -4.15
CA LEU A 38 1.48 -3.44 -4.19
C LEU A 38 0.75 -4.78 -4.25
N SER A 39 -0.32 -4.95 -3.46
CA SER A 39 -1.13 -6.17 -3.46
C SER A 39 -1.74 -6.43 -4.83
N LYS A 40 -2.39 -5.43 -5.44
CA LYS A 40 -3.00 -5.55 -6.77
C LYS A 40 -1.99 -5.89 -7.85
N ASN A 41 -0.81 -5.27 -7.79
CA ASN A 41 0.28 -5.60 -8.70
C ASN A 41 0.76 -7.03 -8.53
N PHE A 42 0.98 -7.50 -7.29
CA PHE A 42 1.38 -8.88 -7.05
C PHE A 42 0.34 -9.90 -7.53
N LYS A 43 -0.97 -9.62 -7.38
CA LYS A 43 -2.02 -10.46 -7.96
C LYS A 43 -1.94 -10.48 -9.49
N GLY A 44 -1.74 -9.33 -10.12
CA GLY A 44 -1.54 -9.26 -11.58
C GLY A 44 -0.31 -10.05 -12.04
N LEU A 45 0.73 -10.12 -11.22
CA LEU A 45 1.93 -10.92 -11.46
C LEU A 45 1.76 -12.42 -11.11
N GLY A 46 0.58 -12.85 -10.64
CA GLY A 46 0.30 -14.24 -10.26
C GLY A 46 0.83 -14.65 -8.88
N ASN A 47 1.30 -13.71 -8.07
CA ASN A 47 1.84 -13.98 -6.73
C ASN A 47 0.84 -13.61 -5.62
N GLU A 48 -0.14 -14.49 -5.40
CA GLU A 48 -1.19 -14.31 -4.38
C GLU A 48 -0.64 -14.22 -2.95
N SER A 49 0.44 -14.93 -2.64
CA SER A 49 1.07 -14.90 -1.31
C SER A 49 1.66 -13.52 -1.00
N ALA A 50 2.46 -12.98 -1.94
CA ALA A 50 3.01 -11.64 -1.80
C ALA A 50 1.91 -10.57 -1.81
N ALA A 51 0.83 -10.78 -2.58
CA ALA A 51 -0.30 -9.88 -2.59
C ALA A 51 -0.98 -9.76 -1.22
N LYS A 52 -1.23 -10.90 -0.55
CA LYS A 52 -1.80 -10.90 0.80
C LYS A 52 -0.86 -10.23 1.79
N LYS A 53 0.44 -10.54 1.73
CA LYS A 53 1.45 -9.93 2.61
C LYS A 53 1.51 -8.41 2.44
N ALA A 54 1.46 -7.89 1.21
CA ALA A 54 1.49 -6.45 0.97
C ALA A 54 0.26 -5.73 1.53
N PHE A 55 -0.93 -6.30 1.33
CA PHE A 55 -2.18 -5.72 1.85
C PHE A 55 -2.22 -5.71 3.38
N TRP A 56 -1.95 -6.87 4.01
CA TRP A 56 -1.91 -6.98 5.47
C TRP A 56 -0.77 -6.20 6.09
N GLY A 57 0.36 -6.07 5.40
CA GLY A 57 1.46 -5.20 5.83
C GLY A 57 1.04 -3.73 5.90
N GLY A 58 0.27 -3.24 4.91
CA GLY A 58 -0.30 -1.89 4.96
C GLY A 58 -1.21 -1.66 6.16
N ILE A 59 -2.11 -2.61 6.44
CA ILE A 59 -3.00 -2.57 7.62
C ILE A 59 -2.19 -2.63 8.92
N ALA A 60 -1.22 -3.54 9.01
CA ALA A 60 -0.38 -3.71 10.18
C ALA A 60 0.40 -2.42 10.50
N THR A 61 0.94 -1.74 9.48
CA THR A 61 1.61 -0.45 9.67
C THR A 61 0.67 0.60 10.25
N ILE A 62 -0.59 0.69 9.80
CA ILE A 62 -1.58 1.60 10.40
C ILE A 62 -1.78 1.30 11.88
N VAL A 63 -2.06 0.03 12.20
CA VAL A 63 -2.36 -0.38 13.58
C VAL A 63 -1.16 -0.13 14.49
N ILE A 64 0.04 -0.53 14.06
CA ILE A 64 1.29 -0.32 14.80
C ILE A 64 1.54 1.18 15.01
N SER A 65 1.41 2.00 13.96
CA SER A 65 1.60 3.45 14.08
C SER A 65 0.58 4.09 15.02
N ALA A 66 -0.69 3.72 14.94
CA ALA A 66 -1.73 4.26 15.81
C ALA A 66 -1.51 3.87 17.28
N VAL A 67 -1.13 2.61 17.55
CA VAL A 67 -0.82 2.15 18.91
C VAL A 67 0.42 2.84 19.45
N LEU A 68 1.52 2.87 18.67
CA LEU A 68 2.77 3.52 19.10
C LEU A 68 2.55 5.01 19.40
N LEU A 69 1.81 5.72 18.57
CA LEU A 69 1.49 7.13 18.83
C LEU A 69 0.55 7.30 20.03
N GLY A 70 -0.43 6.41 20.21
CA GLY A 70 -1.38 6.51 21.33
C GLY A 70 -0.78 6.24 22.71
N ILE A 71 0.29 5.42 22.80
CA ILE A 71 0.96 5.10 24.07
C ILE A 71 2.20 5.97 24.34
N THR A 72 2.69 6.69 23.34
CA THR A 72 3.91 7.51 23.49
C THR A 72 3.57 8.84 24.14
N PRO A 73 4.32 9.29 25.18
CA PRO A 73 4.08 10.59 25.81
C PRO A 73 4.19 11.76 24.83
N ALA A 74 3.32 12.77 24.98
CA ALA A 74 3.29 13.96 24.11
C ALA A 74 4.65 14.67 24.01
N SER A 75 5.41 14.75 25.12
CA SER A 75 6.74 15.38 25.17
C SER A 75 7.78 14.72 24.25
N VAL A 76 7.57 13.46 23.87
CA VAL A 76 8.40 12.74 22.90
C VAL A 76 7.86 12.95 21.48
N ILE A 77 6.53 12.88 21.30
CA ILE A 77 5.87 13.07 20.00
C ILE A 77 6.14 14.47 19.45
N ASP A 78 6.09 15.51 20.27
CA ASP A 78 6.29 16.90 19.86
C ASP A 78 7.68 17.17 19.28
N LYS A 79 8.65 16.31 19.57
CA LYS A 79 10.02 16.40 19.01
C LYS A 79 10.15 15.67 17.68
N LEU A 80 9.21 14.78 17.35
CA LEU A 80 9.23 14.01 16.12
C LEU A 80 8.63 14.86 14.99
N PRO A 81 9.33 15.02 13.85
CA PRO A 81 8.72 15.72 12.72
C PRO A 81 7.51 14.93 12.21
N ASN A 82 6.41 15.63 11.93
CA ASN A 82 5.16 15.03 11.45
C ASN A 82 5.34 14.20 10.16
N SER A 83 6.41 14.45 9.40
CA SER A 83 6.77 13.72 8.19
C SER A 83 7.58 12.44 8.43
N ALA A 84 8.04 12.15 9.65
CA ALA A 84 8.90 11.00 9.96
C ALA A 84 8.24 9.68 9.54
N LEU A 85 7.04 9.41 10.05
CA LEU A 85 6.30 8.19 9.73
C LEU A 85 5.95 8.12 8.22
N PRO A 86 5.40 9.19 7.60
CA PRO A 86 5.24 9.27 6.15
C PRO A 86 6.45 8.87 5.33
N ILE A 87 7.60 9.47 5.61
CA ILE A 87 8.82 9.22 4.86
C ILE A 87 9.25 7.76 5.00
N ILE A 88 9.19 7.19 6.21
CA ILE A 88 9.58 5.80 6.46
C ILE A 88 8.72 4.84 5.63
N TYR A 89 7.39 4.92 5.71
CA TYR A 89 6.56 3.95 4.99
C TYR A 89 6.61 4.16 3.47
N ILE A 90 6.77 5.39 2.98
CA ILE A 90 6.93 5.66 1.54
C ILE A 90 8.22 5.01 1.02
N ILE A 91 9.32 5.15 1.76
CA ILE A 91 10.60 4.52 1.43
C ILE A 91 10.45 2.99 1.38
N CYS A 92 9.81 2.38 2.40
CA CYS A 92 9.56 0.95 2.41
C CYS A 92 8.74 0.48 1.19
N ILE A 93 7.63 1.15 0.89
CA ILE A 93 6.78 0.83 -0.26
C ILE A 93 7.55 0.98 -1.58
N TYR A 94 8.32 2.06 -1.72
CA TYR A 94 9.16 2.30 -2.89
C TYR A 94 10.17 1.17 -3.09
N PHE A 95 10.88 0.76 -2.03
CA PHE A 95 11.85 -0.32 -2.11
C PHE A 95 11.21 -1.65 -2.50
N ILE A 96 10.05 -1.98 -1.93
CA ILE A 96 9.32 -3.19 -2.27
C ILE A 96 8.94 -3.19 -3.76
N TYR A 97 8.37 -2.07 -4.25
CA TYR A 97 8.02 -1.93 -5.66
C TYR A 97 9.25 -2.05 -6.57
N GLN A 98 10.30 -1.29 -6.27
CA GLN A 98 11.52 -1.24 -7.08
C GLN A 98 12.20 -2.61 -7.19
N ARG A 99 12.31 -3.33 -6.07
CA ARG A 99 13.02 -4.60 -6.01
C ARG A 99 12.20 -5.78 -6.54
N LEU A 100 10.89 -5.79 -6.29
CA LEU A 100 10.08 -7.00 -6.49
C LEU A 100 9.07 -6.89 -7.63
N GLN A 101 8.74 -5.68 -8.11
CA GLN A 101 7.66 -5.49 -9.08
C GLN A 101 8.09 -4.75 -10.35
N LYS A 102 8.97 -3.75 -10.24
CA LYS A 102 9.22 -2.80 -11.34
C LYS A 102 9.66 -3.49 -12.63
N GLN A 103 10.66 -4.38 -12.56
CA GLN A 103 11.17 -5.06 -13.76
C GLN A 103 10.07 -5.89 -14.43
N LEU A 104 9.40 -6.76 -13.67
CA LEU A 104 8.33 -7.63 -14.17
C LEU A 104 7.18 -6.83 -14.78
N ILE A 105 6.76 -5.74 -14.13
CA ILE A 105 5.70 -4.87 -14.65
C ILE A 105 6.16 -4.18 -15.93
N THR A 106 7.40 -3.72 -16.01
CA THR A 106 7.93 -3.06 -17.21
C THR A 106 7.92 -4.01 -18.41
N GLU A 107 8.34 -5.27 -18.21
CA GLU A 107 8.28 -6.31 -19.25
C GLU A 107 6.83 -6.62 -19.70
N ARG A 108 5.88 -6.65 -18.75
CA ARG A 108 4.45 -6.84 -19.06
C ARG A 108 3.86 -5.66 -19.82
N LEU A 109 4.20 -4.43 -19.42
CA LEU A 109 3.73 -3.21 -20.07
C LEU A 109 4.28 -3.05 -21.50
N ALA A 110 5.47 -3.59 -21.78
CA ALA A 110 6.06 -3.57 -23.12
C ALA A 110 5.41 -4.58 -24.10
N SER A 111 4.71 -5.59 -23.58
CA SER A 111 4.13 -6.67 -24.40
C SER A 111 2.63 -6.56 -24.57
N SER A 112 1.87 -6.55 -23.47
CA SER A 112 0.41 -6.73 -23.53
C SER A 112 -0.38 -6.11 -22.38
N ALA A 113 0.29 -5.61 -21.34
CA ALA A 113 -0.34 -5.01 -20.17
C ALA A 113 -0.50 -3.50 -20.32
N GLU A 114 -1.44 -2.93 -19.56
CA GLU A 114 -1.69 -1.49 -19.54
C GLU A 114 -1.37 -0.87 -18.19
N LYS A 115 -1.10 0.44 -18.19
CA LYS A 115 -1.03 1.21 -16.95
C LYS A 115 -2.43 1.38 -16.38
N GLN A 116 -2.56 1.27 -15.07
CA GLN A 116 -3.80 1.59 -14.38
C GLN A 116 -4.03 3.11 -14.35
N SER A 117 -5.28 3.54 -14.39
CA SER A 117 -5.72 4.94 -14.36
C SER A 117 -5.29 5.63 -13.07
N VAL A 118 -4.69 6.81 -13.23
CA VAL A 118 -4.30 7.69 -12.12
C VAL A 118 -5.54 8.18 -11.36
N TRP A 119 -6.66 8.44 -12.03
CA TRP A 119 -7.92 8.81 -11.38
C TRP A 119 -8.47 7.70 -10.48
N LYS A 120 -8.33 6.45 -10.93
CA LYS A 120 -8.69 5.29 -10.12
C LYS A 120 -7.75 5.17 -8.90
N ALA A 121 -6.45 5.36 -9.09
CA ALA A 121 -5.49 5.40 -7.98
C ALA A 121 -5.85 6.49 -6.98
N LEU A 122 -6.19 7.70 -7.44
CA LEU A 122 -6.58 8.83 -6.59
C LEU A 122 -7.85 8.51 -5.77
N GLY A 123 -8.91 8.03 -6.41
CA GLY A 123 -10.16 7.68 -5.73
C GLY A 123 -9.97 6.58 -4.67
N ILE A 124 -9.16 5.56 -4.97
CA ILE A 124 -8.81 4.52 -4.01
C ILE A 124 -7.97 5.09 -2.86
N SER A 125 -7.03 5.98 -3.16
CA SER A 125 -6.20 6.61 -2.12
C SER A 125 -7.06 7.40 -1.15
N LEU A 126 -8.03 8.18 -1.65
CA LEU A 126 -8.97 8.93 -0.82
C LEU A 126 -9.83 8.01 0.06
N LEU A 127 -10.31 6.89 -0.49
CA LEU A 127 -11.02 5.87 0.28
C LEU A 127 -10.12 5.28 1.38
N CYS A 128 -8.87 4.96 1.06
CA CYS A 128 -7.90 4.49 2.04
C CYS A 128 -7.60 5.54 3.12
N THR A 129 -7.58 6.83 2.78
CA THR A 129 -7.44 7.93 3.75
C THR A 129 -8.60 7.89 4.75
N VAL A 130 -9.85 7.81 4.28
CA VAL A 130 -11.03 7.75 5.16
C VAL A 130 -10.96 6.53 6.09
N ILE A 131 -10.63 5.35 5.55
CA ILE A 131 -10.48 4.12 6.34
C ILE A 131 -9.37 4.28 7.38
N THR A 132 -8.24 4.88 7.00
CA THR A 132 -7.11 5.11 7.90
C THR A 132 -7.52 6.02 9.06
N ILE A 133 -8.23 7.12 8.78
CA ILE A 133 -8.75 8.04 9.82
C ILE A 133 -9.67 7.29 10.78
N VAL A 134 -10.61 6.49 10.27
CA VAL A 134 -11.53 5.69 11.11
C VAL A 134 -10.75 4.74 12.02
N ILE A 135 -9.77 4.02 11.48
CA ILE A 135 -8.94 3.09 12.28
C ILE A 135 -8.14 3.85 13.34
N PHE A 136 -7.52 4.98 12.97
CA PHE A 136 -6.77 5.81 13.91
C PHE A 136 -7.65 6.31 15.05
N VAL A 137 -8.83 6.87 14.77
CA VAL A 137 -9.78 7.33 15.79
C VAL A 137 -10.24 6.17 16.67
N ALA A 138 -10.59 5.03 16.07
CA ALA A 138 -11.07 3.86 16.81
C ALA A 138 -10.02 3.29 17.78
N ILE A 139 -8.72 3.42 17.45
CA ILE A 139 -7.62 2.94 18.29
C ILE A 139 -7.18 4.01 19.30
N MET A 140 -6.97 5.25 18.85
CA MET A 140 -6.40 6.30 19.69
C MET A 140 -7.37 6.77 20.77
N PHE A 141 -8.67 6.88 20.48
CA PHE A 141 -9.64 7.39 21.44
C PHE A 141 -9.72 6.55 22.73
N PRO A 142 -9.81 5.21 22.68
CA PRO A 142 -9.70 4.39 23.89
C PRO A 142 -8.34 4.49 24.59
N LEU A 143 -7.23 4.57 23.84
CA LEU A 143 -5.89 4.67 24.42
C LEU A 143 -5.71 5.98 25.20
N GLU A 144 -6.24 7.09 24.68
CA GLU A 144 -6.22 8.38 25.36
C GLU A 144 -7.00 8.35 26.68
N ILE A 145 -8.14 7.65 26.73
CA ILE A 145 -8.91 7.49 27.97
C ILE A 145 -8.13 6.69 29.02
N VAL A 146 -7.35 5.68 28.60
CA VAL A 146 -6.63 4.77 29.50
C VAL A 146 -5.27 5.32 29.95
N PHE A 147 -4.55 5.98 29.04
CA PHE A 147 -3.17 6.41 29.25
C PHE A 147 -2.99 7.94 29.33
N GLY A 148 -4.03 8.71 28.96
CA GLY A 148 -4.02 10.18 28.94
C GLY A 148 -4.55 10.85 30.21
N SER A 149 -4.78 10.08 31.29
CA SER A 149 -5.15 10.58 32.63
C SER A 149 -3.95 10.65 33.58
#